data_AF-L9Z8K8-F1
#
_entry.id   AF-L9Z8K8-F1
#
_cell.length_a   1.000
_cell.length_b   1.000
_cell.length_c   1.000
_cell.angle_alpha   90.00
_cell.angle_beta   90.00
_cell.angle_gamma   90.00
#
_symmetry.space_group_name_H-M   'P 1'
#
loop_
_entity.id
_entity.type
_entity.pdbx_description
1 polymer ?
#
loop_
_entity_poly.entity_id
_entity_poly.type
_entity_poly.pdbx_seq_one_letter_code
_entity_poly.pdbx_strand_id
1 'polypeptide(L)' 'MELSPEEYGAYWRGSIRIAAGLLVAFFGLRLTSPLRTHPEVGASALGVVLLALLVVAGTFVATLGLARVVRTAVDAET' A
#
# COMPACT_ATOMS: atom_id res chain seq x y z
N MET A 1 7.51 10.54 24.76
CA MET A 1 8.41 11.30 23.88
C MET A 1 7.62 12.46 23.32
N GLU A 2 8.03 13.68 23.61
CA GLU A 2 7.57 14.82 22.81
C GLU A 2 8.29 14.73 21.46
N LEU A 3 7.55 14.51 20.39
CA LEU A 3 8.11 14.41 19.05
C LEU A 3 8.52 15.79 18.54
N SER A 4 9.69 15.90 17.91
CA SER A 4 10.07 17.10 17.19
C SER A 4 9.10 17.36 16.03
N PRO A 5 8.93 18.62 15.58
CA PRO A 5 8.15 18.92 14.38
C PRO A 5 8.64 18.16 13.14
N GLU A 6 9.95 17.92 13.02
CA GLU A 6 10.50 17.16 11.89
C GLU A 6 10.11 15.68 11.94
N GLU A 7 10.17 15.07 13.13
CA GLU A 7 9.78 13.68 13.36
C GLU A 7 8.29 13.49 13.07
N TYR A 8 7.44 14.38 13.57
CA TYR A 8 6.01 14.37 13.26
C TYR A 8 5.76 14.45 11.75
N GLY A 9 6.47 15.34 11.05
CA GLY A 9 6.41 15.44 9.60
C GLY A 9 6.87 14.15 8.89
N ALA A 10 7.89 13.46 9.41
CA ALA A 10 8.36 12.19 8.87
C ALA A 10 7.33 11.08 9.03
N TYR A 11 6.73 10.94 10.22
CA TYR A 11 5.63 10.01 10.48
C TYR A 11 4.44 10.27 9.56
N TRP A 12 4.03 11.53 9.40
CA TRP A 12 2.94 11.91 8.51
C TRP A 12 3.19 11.46 7.06
N ARG A 13 4.38 11.74 6.51
CA ARG A 13 4.77 11.30 5.16
C ARG A 13 4.86 9.78 5.02
N GLY A 14 5.20 9.08 6.10
CA GLY A 14 5.18 7.63 6.18
C GLY A 14 3.76 7.07 6.11
N SER A 15 2.87 7.60 6.96
CA SER A 15 1.46 7.22 7.02
C SER A 15 0.73 7.44 5.69
N ILE A 16 1.02 8.54 4.98
CA ILE A 16 0.46 8.78 3.63
C ILE A 16 0.84 7.66 2.66
N ARG A 17 2.09 7.16 2.72
CA ARG A 17 2.53 6.05 1.85
C ARG A 17 1.86 4.75 2.21
N ILE A 18 1.71 4.47 3.50
CA ILE A 18 0.97 3.30 3.99
C ILE A 18 -0.47 3.36 3.46
N ALA A 19 -1.15 4.49 3.67
CA ALA A 19 -2.51 4.69 3.18
C ALA A 19 -2.60 4.55 1.66
N ALA A 20 -1.66 5.12 0.89
CA ALA A 20 -1.63 4.97 -0.56
C ALA A 20 -1.52 3.50 -0.99
N GLY A 21 -0.63 2.71 -0.36
CA GLY A 21 -0.51 1.28 -0.63
C GLY A 21 -1.78 0.48 -0.33
N LEU A 22 -2.43 0.78 0.80
CA LEU A 22 -3.72 0.18 1.17
C LEU A 22 -4.85 0.55 0.20
N LEU A 23 -4.89 1.81 -0.25
CA LEU A 23 -5.86 2.27 -1.25
C LEU A 23 -5.66 1.58 -2.60
N VAL A 24 -4.42 1.34 -3.03
CA VAL A 24 -4.14 0.56 -4.24
C VAL A 24 -4.72 -0.85 -4.14
N ALA A 25 -4.54 -1.55 -3.02
CA ALA A 25 -5.11 -2.88 -2.82
C ALA A 25 -6.66 -2.83 -2.78
N PHE A 26 -7.22 -1.87 -2.03
CA PHE A 26 -8.67 -1.70 -1.91
C PHE A 26 -9.35 -1.40 -3.25
N PHE A 27 -8.84 -0.42 -3.99
CA PHE A 27 -9.39 -0.08 -5.30
C PHE A 27 -9.06 -1.15 -6.34
N GLY A 28 -7.92 -1.82 -6.25
CA GLY A 28 -7.58 -2.94 -7.12
C GLY A 28 -8.60 -4.08 -7.04
N LEU A 29 -9.10 -4.40 -5.85
CA LEU A 29 -10.17 -5.38 -5.66
C LEU A 29 -11.45 -5.01 -6.43
N ARG A 30 -11.82 -3.73 -6.40
CA ARG A 30 -13.03 -3.21 -7.07
C ARG A 30 -12.84 -3.07 -8.57
N LEU A 31 -11.73 -2.51 -9.00
CA LEU A 31 -11.40 -2.26 -10.41
C LEU A 31 -11.31 -3.56 -11.21
N THR A 32 -10.76 -4.61 -10.61
CA THR A 32 -10.64 -5.93 -11.26
C THR A 32 -11.91 -6.78 -11.18
N SER A 33 -12.91 -6.36 -10.40
CA SER A 33 -14.13 -7.15 -10.16
C SER A 33 -14.85 -7.53 -11.46
N PRO A 34 -15.10 -6.61 -12.43
CA PRO A 34 -15.83 -6.96 -13.65
C PRO A 34 -15.12 -8.03 -14.49
N LEU A 35 -13.78 -8.01 -14.52
CA LEU A 35 -12.98 -9.01 -15.21
C LEU A 35 -13.06 -10.36 -14.50
N ARG A 36 -12.88 -10.39 -13.18
CA ARG A 36 -12.90 -11.63 -12.38
C ARG A 36 -14.25 -12.35 -12.42
N THR A 37 -15.36 -11.61 -12.54
CA THR A 37 -16.71 -12.16 -12.64
C THR A 37 -17.16 -12.42 -14.08
N HIS A 38 -16.27 -12.22 -15.06
CA HIS A 38 -16.61 -12.40 -16.46
C HIS A 38 -16.74 -13.90 -16.81
N PRO A 39 -17.71 -14.32 -17.66
CA PRO A 39 -17.89 -15.73 -18.03
C PRO A 39 -16.71 -16.34 -18.80
N GLU A 40 -16.08 -15.54 -19.67
CA GLU A 40 -14.88 -15.96 -20.41
C GLU A 40 -13.68 -16.19 -19.48
N VAL A 41 -13.11 -17.39 -19.54
CA VAL A 41 -11.99 -17.81 -18.68
C VAL A 41 -10.78 -16.91 -18.86
N GLY A 42 -10.46 -16.50 -20.09
CA GLY A 42 -9.32 -15.62 -20.36
C GLY A 42 -9.46 -14.25 -19.68
N ALA A 43 -10.66 -13.66 -19.71
CA ALA A 43 -10.94 -12.39 -19.04
C ALA A 43 -10.90 -12.53 -17.51
N SER A 44 -11.47 -13.61 -16.97
CA SER A 44 -11.43 -13.90 -15.54
C SER A 44 -10.00 -14.10 -15.02
N ALA A 45 -9.20 -14.90 -15.72
CA ALA A 45 -7.80 -15.14 -15.40
C ALA A 45 -6.99 -13.83 -15.43
N LEU A 46 -7.18 -12.99 -16.45
CA LEU A 46 -6.57 -11.66 -16.51
C LEU A 46 -6.95 -10.80 -15.30
N GLY A 47 -8.23 -10.80 -14.91
CA GLY A 47 -8.70 -10.08 -13.73
C GLY A 47 -8.02 -10.53 -12.44
N VAL A 48 -7.80 -11.84 -12.27
CA VAL A 48 -7.10 -12.41 -11.10
C VAL A 48 -5.62 -12.01 -11.10
N VAL A 49 -4.93 -12.12 -12.24
CA VAL A 49 -3.51 -11.74 -12.36
C VAL A 49 -3.33 -10.25 -12.09
N LEU A 50 -4.17 -9.39 -12.68
CA LEU A 50 -4.14 -7.95 -12.42
C LEU A 50 -4.37 -7.62 -10.95
N LEU A 51 -5.30 -8.32 -10.29
CA LEU A 51 -5.53 -8.14 -8.86
C LEU A 51 -4.29 -8.51 -8.05
N ALA A 52 -3.68 -9.65 -8.34
CA ALA A 52 -2.46 -10.10 -7.64
C ALA A 52 -1.34 -9.07 -7.79
N LEU A 53 -1.12 -8.54 -9.00
CA LEU A 53 -0.12 -7.50 -9.25
C LEU A 53 -0.41 -6.21 -8.47
N LEU A 54 -1.68 -5.78 -8.43
CA LEU A 54 -2.08 -4.59 -7.67
C LEU A 54 -1.91 -4.78 -6.16
N VAL A 55 -2.22 -5.97 -5.63
CA VAL A 55 -1.99 -6.31 -4.22
C VAL A 55 -0.50 -6.29 -3.89
N VAL A 56 0.35 -6.87 -4.74
CA VAL A 56 1.81 -6.86 -4.57
C VAL A 56 2.33 -5.41 -4.61
N ALA A 57 1.91 -4.62 -5.59
CA ALA A 57 2.31 -3.22 -5.71
C ALA A 57 1.86 -2.37 -4.52
N GLY A 58 0.60 -2.50 -4.09
CA GLY A 58 0.06 -1.81 -2.93
C GLY A 58 0.78 -2.18 -1.63
N THR A 59 1.03 -3.49 -1.43
CA THR A 59 1.79 -3.99 -0.27
C THR A 59 3.21 -3.43 -0.27
N PHE A 60 3.89 -3.44 -1.41
CA PHE A 60 5.24 -2.88 -1.53
C PHE A 60 5.28 -1.39 -1.15
N VAL A 61 4.36 -0.59 -1.67
CA VAL A 61 4.25 0.84 -1.33
C VAL A 61 3.98 1.04 0.15
N ALA A 62 3.10 0.23 0.74
CA ALA A 62 2.82 0.30 2.17
C ALA A 62 4.05 -0.06 3.02
N THR A 63 4.77 -1.12 2.65
CA THR A 63 6.01 -1.53 3.32
C THR A 63 7.09 -0.45 3.23
N LEU A 64 7.21 0.28 2.12
CA LEU A 64 8.12 1.43 2.03
C LEU A 64 7.73 2.56 2.99
N GLY A 65 6.43 2.79 3.19
CA GLY A 65 5.94 3.73 4.20
C GLY A 65 6.31 3.27 5.62
N LEU A 66 6.05 1.99 5.92
CA LEU A 66 6.37 1.37 7.19
C LEU A 66 7.87 1.41 7.51
N ALA A 67 8.73 1.05 6.56
CA ALA A 67 10.18 1.07 6.74
C ALA A 67 10.71 2.47 7.10
N ARG A 68 10.10 3.53 6.53
CA ARG A 68 10.45 4.91 6.87
C ARG A 68 10.03 5.29 8.28
N VAL A 69 8.82 4.91 8.68
CA VAL A 69 8.29 5.11 10.04
C VAL A 69 9.18 4.42 11.06
N VAL A 70 9.52 3.15 10.81
CA VAL A 70 10.40 2.37 11.70
C VAL A 70 11.78 3.01 11.81
N ARG A 71 12.38 3.42 10.69
CA ARG A 71 13.67 4.12 10.73
C ARG A 71 13.61 5.41 11.55
N THR A 72 12.57 6.24 11.35
CA THR A 72 12.38 7.46 12.16
C THR A 72 12.21 7.15 13.65
N ALA A 73 11.52 6.06 14.00
CA ALA A 73 11.37 5.65 15.39
C ALA A 73 12.72 5.21 16.01
N VAL A 74 13.50 4.41 15.28
CA VAL A 74 14.82 3.97 15.73
C VAL A 74 15.78 5.15 15.87
N ASP A 75 15.81 6.05 14.88
CA ASP A 75 16.67 7.23 14.90
C ASP A 75 16.32 8.19 16.07
N ALA A 76 15.06 8.19 16.54
CA ALA A 76 14.63 8.99 17.68
C ALA A 76 14.97 8.38 19.05
N GLU A 77 15.24 7.07 19.09
CA GLU A 77 15.62 6.34 20.32
C GLU A 77 17.13 6.37 20.61
N THR A 78 17.96 6.52 19.58
CA THR A 78 19.44 6.58 19.66
C THR A 78 19.99 7.98 19.87
#